data_AF-A0A1I2MJR1-F1
#
_entry.id   AF-A0A1I2MJR1-F1
#
_cell.length_a   1.000
_cell.length_b   1.000
_cell.length_c   1.000
_cell.angle_alpha   90.00
_cell.angle_beta   90.00
_cell.angle_gamma   90.00
#
_symmetry.space_group_name_H-M   'P 1'
#
loop_
_entity.id
_entity.type
_entity.pdbx_description
1 polymer ?
#
loop_
_entity_poly.entity_id
_entity_poly.type
_entity_poly.pdbx_seq_one_letter_code
_entity_poly.pdbx_strand_id
1 'polypeptide(L)' 'MSNDKIICICNQVDEDTIINAIKEGATTVDAVREKTGATGGACHGARCKKKVEALIEKYK' A
#
# COMPACT_ATOMS: atom_id res chain seq x y z
N MET A 1 16.08 14.35 3.96
CA MET A 1 14.95 13.91 4.81
C MET A 1 14.13 12.97 3.94
N SER A 2 14.19 11.68 4.27
CA SER A 2 13.53 10.59 3.56
C SER A 2 12.02 10.87 3.46
N ASN A 3 11.47 10.74 2.26
CA ASN A 3 10.03 10.86 2.02
C ASN A 3 9.34 9.59 2.52
N ASP A 4 9.35 9.36 3.84
CA ASP A 4 8.60 8.28 4.48
C ASP A 4 7.09 8.63 4.44
N LYS A 5 6.51 8.64 3.23
CA LYS A 5 5.10 8.92 3.02
C LYS A 5 4.31 7.73 3.52
N ILE A 6 3.80 7.83 4.75
CA ILE A 6 2.81 6.89 5.25
C ILE A 6 1.59 6.93 4.34
N ILE A 7 1.35 5.83 3.63
CA ILE A 7 0.21 5.66 2.74
C ILE A 7 -1.00 5.20 3.55
N CYS A 8 -0.83 4.19 4.42
CA CYS A 8 -1.87 3.70 5.29
C CYS A 8 -1.61 4.13 6.73
N ILE A 9 -2.33 5.14 7.21
CA ILE A 9 -2.22 5.59 8.61
C ILE A 9 -2.78 4.52 9.56
N CYS A 10 -3.86 3.85 9.16
CA CYS A 10 -4.55 2.85 9.98
C CYS A 10 -3.63 1.69 10.41
N ASN A 11 -2.74 1.26 9.52
CA ASN A 11 -1.81 0.16 9.76
C ASN A 11 -0.34 0.63 9.73
N GLN A 12 -0.10 1.94 9.78
CA GLN A 12 1.23 2.56 9.70
C GLN A 12 2.11 1.99 8.58
N VAL A 13 1.55 1.86 7.37
CA VAL A 13 2.27 1.35 6.20
C VAL A 13 2.79 2.51 5.37
N ASP A 14 4.10 2.52 5.16
CA ASP A 14 4.83 3.44 4.30
C ASP A 14 4.75 3.07 2.81
N GLU A 15 5.11 4.03 1.96
CA GLU A 15 5.11 3.84 0.50
C GLU A 15 6.12 2.77 0.06
N ASP A 16 7.29 2.69 0.68
CA ASP A 16 8.36 1.76 0.29
C ASP A 16 7.96 0.30 0.56
N THR A 17 7.28 0.03 1.67
CA THR A 17 6.70 -1.27 2.00
C THR A 17 5.70 -1.72 0.94
N ILE A 18 4.86 -0.80 0.44
CA ILE A 18 3.92 -1.10 -0.65
C ILE A 18 4.67 -1.38 -1.95
N ILE A 19 5.67 -0.56 -2.30
CA ILE A 19 6.49 -0.75 -3.50
C ILE A 19 7.22 -2.09 -3.46
N ASN A 20 7.81 -2.45 -2.32
CA ASN A 20 8.48 -3.74 -2.15
C ASN A 20 7.51 -4.91 -2.31
N ALA A 21 6.32 -4.82 -1.72
CA ALA A 21 5.29 -5.84 -1.93
C ALA A 21 4.89 -5.97 -3.41
N ILE A 22 4.74 -4.85 -4.13
CA ILE A 22 4.44 -4.87 -5.57
C ILE A 22 5.57 -5.55 -6.36
N LYS A 23 6.83 -5.24 -6.05
CA LYS A 23 8.02 -5.87 -6.66
C LYS A 23 8.12 -7.37 -6.36
N GLU A 24 7.61 -7.81 -5.21
CA GLU A 24 7.48 -9.23 -4.87
C GLU A 24 6.36 -9.95 -5.64
N GLY A 25 5.56 -9.22 -6.43
CA GLY A 25 4.46 -9.75 -7.24
C GLY A 25 3.06 -9.40 -6.73
N ALA A 26 2.93 -8.54 -5.71
CA ALA A 26 1.63 -8.07 -5.23
C ALA A 26 1.04 -6.99 -6.16
N THR A 27 0.51 -7.41 -7.31
CA THR A 27 -0.03 -6.49 -8.35
C THR A 27 -1.54 -6.23 -8.23
N THR A 28 -2.15 -6.55 -7.08
CA THR A 28 -3.58 -6.31 -6.81
C THR A 28 -3.76 -5.74 -5.41
N VAL A 29 -4.85 -5.00 -5.19
CA VAL A 29 -5.13 -4.40 -3.87
C VAL A 29 -5.24 -5.47 -2.79
N ASP A 30 -5.84 -6.62 -3.10
CA ASP A 30 -5.93 -7.75 -2.17
C ASP A 30 -4.57 -8.38 -1.88
N ALA A 31 -3.70 -8.56 -2.89
CA ALA A 31 -2.35 -9.07 -2.67
C ALA A 31 -1.50 -8.10 -1.84
N VAL A 32 -1.58 -6.79 -2.13
CA VAL A 32 -0.90 -5.77 -1.33
C VAL A 32 -1.45 -5.74 0.09
N ARG A 33 -2.77 -5.92 0.26
CA ARG A 33 -3.41 -6.02 1.58
C ARG A 33 -2.91 -7.22 2.35
N GLU A 34 -2.81 -8.39 1.74
CA GLU A 34 -2.32 -9.60 2.40
C GLU A 34 -0.85 -9.47 2.79
N LYS A 35 -0.02 -8.89 1.90
CA LYS A 35 1.41 -8.71 2.11
C LYS A 35 1.77 -7.61 3.11
N THR A 36 1.10 -6.46 3.02
CA THR A 36 1.47 -5.24 3.77
C THR A 36 0.47 -4.87 4.86
N GLY A 37 -0.72 -5.46 4.85
CA GLY A 37 -1.84 -5.02 5.67
C GLY A 37 -2.47 -3.71 5.21
N ALA A 38 -1.89 -2.96 4.25
CA ALA A 38 -2.48 -1.73 3.75
C ALA A 38 -3.87 -1.99 3.16
N THR A 39 -4.78 -1.02 3.27
CA THR A 39 -6.21 -1.12 2.87
C THR A 39 -7.09 -2.05 3.71
N GLY A 40 -6.54 -2.86 4.62
CA GLY A 40 -7.30 -3.76 5.50
C GLY A 40 -7.59 -3.25 6.92
N GLY A 41 -7.17 -2.04 7.28
CA GLY A 41 -7.34 -1.50 8.65
C GLY A 41 -8.75 -0.97 8.95
N ALA A 42 -8.93 -0.29 10.09
CA ALA A 42 -10.22 0.24 10.56
C ALA A 42 -10.96 1.13 9.54
N CYS A 43 -10.21 1.77 8.64
CA CYS A 43 -10.72 2.60 7.56
C CYS A 43 -11.11 1.83 6.29
N HIS A 44 -10.91 0.51 6.24
CA HIS A 44 -11.20 -0.39 5.10
C HIS A 44 -10.71 0.16 3.74
N GLY A 45 -9.54 0.79 3.75
CA GLY A 45 -8.96 1.35 2.53
C GLY A 45 -9.55 2.69 2.06
N ALA A 46 -10.54 3.27 2.74
CA ALA A 46 -11.22 4.49 2.29
C ALA A 46 -10.28 5.68 1.97
N ARG A 47 -9.12 5.75 2.64
CA ARG A 47 -8.12 6.84 2.45
C ARG A 47 -6.88 6.41 1.66
N CYS A 48 -6.42 5.18 1.86
CA CYS A 48 -5.17 4.69 1.29
C CYS A 48 -5.35 3.91 -0.02
N LYS A 49 -6.54 3.35 -0.28
CA LYS A 49 -6.81 2.50 -1.45
C LYS A 49 -6.46 3.20 -2.77
N LYS A 50 -6.92 4.44 -2.98
CA LYS A 50 -6.59 5.21 -4.20
C LYS A 50 -5.09 5.39 -4.41
N LYS A 51 -4.32 5.59 -3.33
CA LYS A 51 -2.86 5.73 -3.41
C LYS A 51 -2.20 4.38 -3.71
N VAL A 52 -2.66 3.31 -3.07
CA VAL A 52 -2.19 1.94 -3.30
C VAL A 52 -2.46 1.52 -4.73
N GLU A 53 -3.66 1.77 -5.27
CA GLU A 53 -4.01 1.51 -6.67
C GLU A 53 -3.08 2.27 -7.62
N ALA A 54 -2.82 3.55 -7.37
CA ALA A 54 -1.89 4.34 -8.18
C ALA A 54 -0.44 3.82 -8.11
N LEU A 55 0.00 3.33 -6.95
CA LEU A 55 1.32 2.71 -6.80
C LEU A 55 1.39 1.37 -7.54
N ILE A 56 0.36 0.53 -7.41
CA ILE A 56 0.25 -0.72 -8.16
C ILE A 56 0.33 -0.45 -9.65
N GLU A 57 -0.46 0.48 -10.20
CA GLU A 57 -0.41 0.80 -11.63
C GLU A 57 0.96 1.34 -12.08
N LYS A 58 1.66 2.06 -11.20
CA LYS A 58 2.97 2.63 -11.50
C LYS A 58 4.12 1.61 -11.48
N TYR A 59 4.01 0.57 -10.66
CA TYR A 59 5.09 -0.40 -10.40
C TYR A 59 4.78 -1.85 -10.81
N LYS A 60 3.57 -2.11 -11.35
CA LYS A 60 3.16 -3.41 -11.92
C LYS A 60 3.90 -3.73 -13.22
#